data_AF-A0A077PT72-F1
#
_entry.id   AF-A0A077PT72-F1
#
_cell.length_a   1.000
_cell.length_b   1.000
_cell.length_c   1.000
_cell.angle_alpha   90.00
_cell.angle_beta   90.00
_cell.angle_gamma   90.00
#
_symmetry.space_group_name_H-M   'P 1'
#
loop_
_entity.id
_entity.type
_entity.pdbx_description
1 polymer ?
#
loop_
_entity_poly.entity_id
_entity_poly.type
_entity_poly.pdbx_seq_one_letter_code
_entity_poly.pdbx_strand_id
1 'polypeptide(L)'
;MKNILIIFIFLLYGCGNPTPKFLPKSEVLPDAMINEPYQASITITGGALNERSVWVKIHPIGSGLTWNPKESSFQWEGKEEIRKDYHHINITGIPKKAELIKIEVVGFTLGTMYPGKDFDKTYTIKVKNK
;
A
#
# COMPACT_ATOMS: atom_id res chain seq x y z
N MET A 1 13.19 33.23 44.45
CA MET A 1 12.67 31.90 44.09
C MET A 1 11.64 32.10 42.98
N LYS A 2 12.01 31.78 41.74
CA LYS A 2 11.25 32.16 40.53
C LYS A 2 10.53 30.91 40.01
N ASN A 3 9.22 30.86 40.21
CA ASN A 3 8.36 29.75 39.81
C ASN A 3 8.35 29.65 38.27
N ILE A 4 8.89 28.57 37.72
CA ILE A 4 8.78 28.23 36.30
C ILE A 4 7.48 27.44 36.15
N LEU A 5 6.46 28.09 35.59
CA LEU A 5 5.21 27.45 35.20
C LEU A 5 5.47 26.64 33.91
N ILE A 6 5.62 25.32 34.06
CA ILE A 6 5.75 24.40 32.92
C ILE A 6 4.34 24.19 32.34
N ILE A 7 4.04 24.88 31.24
CA ILE A 7 2.81 24.68 30.48
C ILE A 7 2.97 23.38 29.69
N PHE A 8 2.35 22.31 30.18
CA PHE A 8 2.23 21.03 29.48
C PHE A 8 1.25 21.21 28.31
N ILE A 9 1.77 21.57 27.14
CA ILE A 9 0.98 21.61 25.90
C ILE A 9 0.75 20.16 25.48
N PHE A 10 -0.36 19.58 25.93
CA PHE A 10 -0.90 18.36 25.33
C PHE A 10 -1.28 18.69 23.89
N LEU A 11 -0.39 18.34 22.95
CA LEU A 11 -0.73 18.25 21.54
C LEU A 11 -1.78 17.14 21.41
N LEU A 12 -3.04 17.52 21.50
CA LEU A 12 -4.15 16.70 21.02
C LEU A 12 -3.98 16.60 19.50
N TYR A 13 -3.20 15.61 19.05
CA TYR A 13 -3.14 15.24 17.65
C TYR A 13 -4.56 14.86 17.23
N GLY A 14 -5.17 15.77 16.47
CA GLY A 14 -6.54 15.68 16.03
C GLY A 14 -6.84 14.40 15.28
N CYS A 15 -8.06 13.93 15.50
CA CYS A 15 -8.76 12.83 14.87
C CYS A 15 -8.24 12.49 13.46
N GLY A 16 -7.80 11.24 13.29
CA GLY A 16 -7.28 10.74 12.02
C GLY A 16 -8.29 10.96 10.89
N ASN A 17 -7.92 11.79 9.91
CA ASN A 17 -8.71 11.95 8.70
C ASN A 17 -8.84 10.57 8.00
N PRO A 18 -10.06 10.03 7.85
CA PRO A 18 -10.30 8.71 7.25
C PRO A 18 -10.15 8.72 5.71
N THR A 19 -9.58 9.79 5.15
CA THR A 19 -9.29 9.87 3.73
C THR A 19 -8.06 9.01 3.42
N PRO A 20 -8.19 8.04 2.50
CA PRO A 20 -7.09 7.20 2.08
C PRO A 20 -5.92 8.03 1.57
N LYS A 21 -4.71 7.71 2.02
CA LYS A 21 -3.45 8.31 1.54
C LYS A 21 -2.51 7.22 1.08
N PHE A 22 -1.79 7.51 0.00
CA PHE A 22 -0.93 6.55 -0.65
C PHE A 22 0.55 6.94 -0.54
N LEU A 23 1.39 5.95 -0.32
CA LEU A 23 2.84 6.03 -0.46
C LEU A 23 3.32 4.94 -1.44
N PRO A 24 4.27 5.25 -2.35
CA PRO A 24 4.83 6.57 -2.58
C PRO A 24 3.79 7.56 -3.14
N LYS A 25 4.02 8.85 -2.89
CA LYS A 25 3.16 9.92 -3.44
C LYS A 25 3.31 10.05 -4.95
N SER A 26 4.53 9.81 -5.44
CA SER A 26 4.84 9.75 -6.88
C SER A 26 4.07 8.60 -7.52
N GLU A 27 3.48 8.86 -8.68
CA GLU A 27 2.78 7.86 -9.50
C GLU A 27 3.74 7.02 -10.36
N VAL A 28 5.04 7.20 -10.15
CA VAL A 28 6.10 6.41 -10.77
C VAL A 28 6.75 5.57 -9.68
N LEU A 29 6.65 4.24 -9.84
CA LEU A 29 7.39 3.26 -9.06
C LEU A 29 8.79 3.05 -9.66
N PRO A 30 9.73 2.44 -8.92
CA PRO A 30 11.05 2.14 -9.46
C PRO A 30 10.97 1.39 -10.79
N ASP A 31 11.88 1.73 -11.70
CA ASP A 31 11.99 1.05 -12.99
C ASP A 31 12.34 -0.43 -12.81
N ALA A 32 11.82 -1.28 -13.70
CA ALA A 32 12.17 -2.69 -13.76
C ALA A 32 13.15 -2.96 -14.90
N MET A 33 13.84 -4.10 -14.84
CA MET A 33 14.72 -4.59 -15.91
C MET A 33 14.19 -5.91 -16.45
N ILE A 34 14.28 -6.11 -17.77
CA ILE A 34 13.90 -7.38 -18.40
C ILE A 34 14.69 -8.53 -17.78
N ASN A 35 13.99 -9.62 -17.47
CA ASN A 35 14.53 -10.87 -16.90
C ASN A 35 15.17 -10.74 -15.52
N GLU A 36 14.97 -9.62 -14.82
CA GLU A 36 15.42 -9.44 -13.44
C GLU A 36 14.24 -9.47 -12.46
N PRO A 37 14.44 -9.99 -11.23
CA PRO A 37 13.45 -9.88 -10.16
C PRO A 37 13.10 -8.42 -9.88
N TYR A 38 11.81 -8.13 -9.83
CA TYR A 38 11.25 -6.84 -9.47
C TYR A 38 10.52 -6.92 -8.14
N GLN A 39 10.67 -5.88 -7.31
CA GLN A 39 9.90 -5.68 -6.10
C GLN A 39 9.70 -4.20 -5.83
N ALA A 40 8.44 -3.80 -5.61
CA ALA A 40 8.07 -2.50 -5.10
C ALA A 40 6.88 -2.63 -4.14
N SER A 41 6.69 -1.65 -3.27
CA SER A 41 5.57 -1.62 -2.32
C SER A 41 4.78 -0.32 -2.43
N ILE A 42 3.48 -0.45 -2.20
CA ILE A 42 2.52 0.65 -2.08
C ILE A 42 1.89 0.53 -0.70
N THR A 43 1.90 1.62 0.07
CA THR A 43 1.24 1.70 1.37
C THR A 43 0.00 2.56 1.28
N ILE A 44 -1.12 2.04 1.77
CA ILE A 44 -2.38 2.76 1.95
C ILE A 44 -2.52 3.07 3.44
N THR A 45 -2.86 4.31 3.77
CA THR A 45 -3.12 4.75 5.15
C THR A 45 -4.42 5.54 5.20
N GLY A 46 -4.94 5.84 6.39
CA GLY A 46 -6.15 6.67 6.54
C GLY A 46 -7.44 5.89 6.34
N GLY A 47 -7.63 4.81 7.09
CA GLY A 47 -8.87 4.04 7.13
C GLY A 47 -8.61 2.54 7.36
N ALA A 48 -9.65 1.79 7.70
CA ALA A 48 -9.56 0.34 7.85
C ALA A 48 -9.73 -0.35 6.49
N LEU A 49 -8.95 -1.40 6.24
CA LEU A 49 -8.97 -2.19 5.01
C LEU A 49 -9.02 -3.69 5.35
N ASN A 50 -9.61 -4.46 4.46
CA ASN A 50 -9.63 -5.93 4.47
C ASN A 50 -9.57 -6.49 3.04
N GLU A 51 -9.67 -7.81 2.92
CA GLU A 51 -9.60 -8.53 1.63
C GLU A 51 -10.64 -8.13 0.60
N ARG A 52 -11.80 -7.61 1.03
CA ARG A 52 -12.91 -7.24 0.14
C ARG A 52 -12.85 -5.78 -0.28
N SER A 53 -11.85 -5.06 0.20
CA SER A 53 -11.78 -3.60 0.11
C SER A 53 -10.72 -3.09 -0.85
N VAL A 54 -9.80 -3.95 -1.30
CA VAL A 54 -8.67 -3.59 -2.17
C VAL A 54 -8.64 -4.52 -3.38
N TRP A 55 -8.55 -3.94 -4.57
CA TRP A 55 -8.27 -4.64 -5.81
C TRP A 55 -7.10 -3.99 -6.53
N VAL A 56 -6.22 -4.81 -7.10
CA VAL A 56 -5.10 -4.32 -7.90
C VAL A 56 -5.20 -4.92 -9.30
N LYS A 57 -5.21 -4.04 -10.31
CA LYS A 57 -5.18 -4.43 -11.72
C LYS A 57 -3.82 -4.06 -12.29
N ILE A 58 -3.23 -5.00 -13.03
CA ILE A 58 -1.93 -4.83 -13.68
C ILE A 58 -2.15 -4.88 -15.18
N HIS A 59 -1.73 -3.83 -15.88
CA HIS A 59 -1.85 -3.71 -17.33
C HIS A 59 -0.48 -3.44 -17.97
N PRO A 60 -0.09 -4.16 -19.04
CA PRO A 60 -0.85 -5.23 -19.68
C PRO A 60 -0.90 -6.51 -18.85
N ILE A 61 -1.92 -7.33 -19.10
CA ILE A 61 -2.02 -8.69 -18.55
C ILE A 61 -0.83 -9.49 -19.10
N GLY A 62 -0.19 -10.29 -18.26
CA GLY A 62 0.97 -11.09 -18.66
C GLY A 62 2.28 -10.29 -18.71
N SER A 63 2.34 -9.11 -18.07
CA SER A 63 3.58 -8.32 -17.93
C SER A 63 4.70 -9.03 -17.13
N GLY A 64 4.39 -10.17 -16.50
CA GLY A 64 5.30 -10.90 -15.62
C GLY A 64 5.33 -10.39 -14.18
N LEU A 65 4.50 -9.39 -13.86
CA LEU A 65 4.30 -8.89 -12.51
C LEU A 65 2.98 -9.40 -11.91
N THR A 66 2.98 -9.63 -10.60
CA THR A 66 1.83 -9.97 -9.78
C THR A 66 1.81 -9.07 -8.54
N TRP A 67 0.74 -9.15 -7.76
CA TRP A 67 0.63 -8.43 -6.51
C TRP A 67 0.17 -9.35 -5.39
N ASN A 68 0.58 -9.04 -4.16
CA ASN A 68 0.05 -9.66 -2.94
C ASN A 68 0.03 -8.62 -1.81
N PRO A 69 -0.93 -8.69 -0.87
CA PRO A 69 -0.80 -7.96 0.38
C PRO A 69 0.42 -8.46 1.16
N LYS A 70 0.94 -7.65 2.07
CA LYS A 70 1.99 -8.10 2.99
C LYS A 70 1.42 -9.17 3.91
N GLU A 71 2.18 -10.25 4.08
CA GLU A 71 1.80 -11.35 4.95
C GLU A 71 2.71 -11.37 6.18
N SER A 72 2.13 -11.69 7.33
CA SER A 72 2.87 -11.96 8.57
C SER A 72 2.33 -13.23 9.19
N SER A 73 3.21 -14.20 9.48
CA SER A 73 2.84 -15.38 10.24
C SER A 73 2.98 -15.14 11.74
N PHE A 74 2.07 -15.74 12.51
CA PHE A 74 2.12 -15.75 13.96
C PHE A 74 1.58 -17.07 14.50
N GLN A 75 1.97 -17.42 15.72
CA GLN A 75 1.49 -18.62 16.40
C GLN A 75 0.27 -18.24 17.26
N TRP A 76 -0.86 -18.89 17.02
CA TRP A 76 -2.07 -18.75 17.82
C TRP A 76 -2.60 -20.13 18.20
N GLU A 77 -2.75 -20.37 19.50
CA GLU A 77 -3.18 -21.67 20.06
C GLU A 77 -2.40 -22.89 19.51
N GLY A 78 -1.10 -22.72 19.27
CA GLY A 78 -0.23 -23.79 18.75
C GLY A 78 -0.39 -24.07 17.25
N LYS A 79 -1.10 -23.21 16.51
CA LYS A 79 -1.22 -23.24 15.05
C LYS A 79 -0.57 -22.00 14.44
N GLU A 80 0.03 -22.18 13.27
CA GLU A 80 0.50 -21.06 12.47
C GLU A 80 -0.68 -20.40 11.75
N GLU A 81 -0.87 -19.10 11.97
CA GLU A 81 -1.85 -18.28 11.27
C GLU A 81 -1.16 -17.24 10.39
N ILE A 82 -1.72 -17.03 9.19
CA ILE A 82 -1.23 -16.03 8.24
C ILE A 82 -2.19 -14.85 8.26
N ARG A 83 -1.69 -13.68 8.66
CA ARG A 83 -2.43 -12.42 8.54
C ARG A 83 -2.01 -11.69 7.28
N LYS A 84 -3.01 -11.30 6.49
CA LYS A 84 -2.84 -10.44 5.31
C LYS A 84 -3.10 -8.98 5.69
N ASP A 85 -2.13 -8.13 5.39
CA ASP A 85 -2.18 -6.70 5.61
C ASP A 85 -2.38 -5.97 4.27
N TYR A 86 -3.63 -5.58 4.01
CA TYR A 86 -4.05 -4.88 2.81
C TYR A 86 -3.67 -3.39 2.80
N HIS A 87 -3.08 -2.87 3.88
CA HIS A 87 -2.44 -1.55 3.88
C HIS A 87 -1.08 -1.58 3.18
N HIS A 88 -0.49 -2.75 2.94
CA HIS A 88 0.81 -2.90 2.30
C HIS A 88 0.69 -3.82 1.09
N ILE A 89 0.71 -3.25 -0.11
CA ILE A 89 0.60 -3.96 -1.38
C ILE A 89 2.00 -4.13 -1.95
N ASN A 90 2.43 -5.37 -2.15
CA ASN A 90 3.69 -5.69 -2.80
C ASN A 90 3.44 -6.03 -4.26
N ILE A 91 4.16 -5.37 -5.17
CA ILE A 91 4.22 -5.70 -6.59
C ILE A 91 5.53 -6.44 -6.82
N THR A 92 5.45 -7.69 -7.29
CA THR A 92 6.63 -8.55 -7.49
C THR A 92 6.54 -9.30 -8.80
N GLY A 93 7.67 -9.82 -9.29
CA GLY A 93 7.69 -10.68 -10.48
C GLY A 93 8.95 -10.52 -11.30
N ILE A 94 8.91 -11.04 -12.54
CA ILE A 94 10.03 -10.98 -13.48
C ILE A 94 9.48 -10.56 -14.85
N PRO A 95 9.58 -9.28 -15.23
CA PRO A 95 9.06 -8.82 -16.51
C PRO A 95 9.89 -9.37 -17.67
N LYS A 96 9.22 -9.69 -18.78
CA LYS A 96 9.83 -10.35 -19.94
C LYS A 96 9.99 -9.45 -21.16
N LYS A 97 9.41 -8.25 -21.14
CA LYS A 97 9.36 -7.34 -22.27
C LYS A 97 9.57 -5.90 -21.81
N ALA A 98 10.26 -5.10 -22.61
CA ALA A 98 10.33 -3.66 -22.41
C ALA A 98 8.96 -3.04 -22.74
N GLU A 99 8.33 -2.48 -21.73
CA GLU A 99 7.02 -1.86 -21.82
C GLU A 99 6.76 -0.93 -20.63
N LEU A 100 5.69 -0.14 -20.72
CA LEU A 100 5.19 0.65 -19.61
C LEU A 100 4.04 -0.13 -18.95
N ILE A 101 4.23 -0.54 -17.70
CA ILE A 101 3.21 -1.27 -16.93
C ILE A 101 2.45 -0.26 -16.06
N LYS A 102 1.12 -0.36 -16.06
CA LYS A 102 0.23 0.39 -15.17
C LYS A 102 -0.27 -0.52 -14.05
N ILE A 103 -0.25 0.00 -12.83
CA ILE A 103 -0.76 -0.65 -11.63
C ILE A 103 -1.90 0.22 -11.09
N GLU A 104 -3.14 -0.24 -11.23
CA GLU A 104 -4.32 0.45 -10.69
C GLU A 104 -4.68 -0.18 -9.35
N VAL A 105 -4.62 0.61 -8.27
CA VAL A 105 -5.03 0.22 -6.93
C VAL A 105 -6.35 0.92 -6.63
N VAL A 106 -7.43 0.14 -6.64
CA VAL A 106 -8.80 0.63 -6.46
C VAL A 106 -9.44 -0.03 -5.26
N GLY A 107 -10.38 0.64 -4.62
CA GLY A 107 -11.00 0.11 -3.42
C GLY A 107 -11.74 1.14 -2.59
N PHE A 108 -11.99 0.79 -1.34
CA PHE A 108 -12.65 1.66 -0.38
C PHE A 108 -12.16 1.39 1.04
N THR A 109 -12.11 2.42 1.89
CA THR A 109 -11.91 2.21 3.33
C THR A 109 -13.22 1.83 4.00
N LEU A 110 -13.16 0.96 5.01
CA LEU A 110 -14.31 0.63 5.83
C LEU A 110 -14.65 1.79 6.75
N GLY A 111 -15.94 2.10 6.85
CA GLY A 111 -16.44 3.08 7.80
C GLY A 111 -16.31 2.55 9.23
N THR A 112 -15.92 3.43 10.16
CA THR A 112 -15.96 3.17 11.60
C THR A 112 -16.85 4.23 12.26
N MET A 113 -16.27 5.19 12.99
CA MET A 113 -16.97 6.40 13.45
C MET A 113 -17.24 7.40 12.31
N TYR A 114 -16.55 7.25 11.18
CA TYR A 114 -16.72 8.07 9.98
C TYR A 114 -17.06 7.17 8.80
N PRO A 115 -17.81 7.68 7.79
CA PRO A 115 -18.03 6.95 6.55
C PRO A 115 -16.71 6.55 5.89
N GLY A 116 -16.73 5.35 5.31
CA GLY A 116 -15.68 4.89 4.41
C GLY A 116 -15.52 5.80 3.20
N LYS A 117 -14.38 5.66 2.52
CA LYS A 117 -14.05 6.46 1.33
C LYS A 117 -13.49 5.57 0.24
N ASP A 118 -14.05 5.72 -0.96
CA ASP A 118 -13.51 5.10 -2.16
C ASP A 118 -12.16 5.73 -2.51
N PHE A 119 -11.32 4.95 -3.18
CA PHE A 119 -10.05 5.40 -3.73
C PHE A 119 -9.77 4.74 -5.07
N ASP A 120 -9.06 5.47 -5.91
CA ASP A 120 -8.51 5.01 -7.18
C ASP A 120 -7.14 5.67 -7.34
N LYS A 121 -6.08 4.85 -7.39
CA LYS A 121 -4.72 5.32 -7.54
C LYS A 121 -4.01 4.49 -8.61
N THR A 122 -3.50 5.17 -9.63
CA THR A 122 -2.70 4.54 -10.69
C THR A 122 -1.21 4.83 -10.49
N TYR A 123 -0.39 3.80 -10.66
CA TYR A 123 1.07 3.88 -10.72
C TYR A 123 1.59 3.38 -12.05
N THR A 124 2.82 3.77 -12.38
CA THR A 124 3.53 3.32 -13.58
C THR A 124 4.88 2.72 -13.23
N ILE A 125 5.27 1.68 -13.95
CA ILE A 125 6.59 1.04 -13.91
C ILE A 125 7.12 1.00 -15.34
N LYS A 126 8.28 1.59 -15.59
CA LYS A 126 8.95 1.46 -16.88
C LYS A 126 9.87 0.25 -16.85
N VAL A 127 9.64 -0.72 -17.73
CA VAL A 127 10.55 -1.85 -17.93
C VAL A 127 11.58 -1.47 -18.97
N LYS A 128 12.86 -1.53 -18.59
CA LYS A 128 14.01 -1.19 -19.43
C LYS A 128 14.72 -2.46 -19.91
N ASN A 129 15.38 -2.31 -21.05
CA ASN A 129 16.40 -3.27 -21.47
C ASN A 129 17.61 -3.16 -20.53
N LYS A 130 18.37 -4.25 -20.42
CA LYS A 130 19.74 -4.18 -19.90
C LYS A 130 20.61 -3.30 -20.79
#